data_AF-A0A6V7XIK7-F1
#
_entry.id   AF-A0A6V7XIK7-F1
#
_cell.length_a   1.000
_cell.length_b   1.000
_cell.length_c   1.000
_cell.angle_alpha   90.00
_cell.angle_beta   90.00
_cell.angle_gamma   90.00
#
_symmetry.space_group_name_H-M   'P 1'
#
loop_
_entity.id
_entity.type
_entity.pdbx_description
1 polymer ?
#
loop_
_entity_poly.entity_id
_entity_poly.type
_entity_poly.pdbx_seq_one_letter_code
_entity_poly.pdbx_strand_id
1 'polypeptide(L)'
;MLRRFKGFKIYLKRWLAHCYVEHPYLVSKGAFKNLNEFYYDCGKCPVNNEFFKNTSNVSLSKRLVETNLSGIQCAECNNGPLCNTEKFLEKQMFCFEKSENDTNIIKGARVCRDKCFVSRNFTTGNVTQGCGKCLKDEKIDCIACKERYCNTGDKVAKLCWTNKNEKCKTKNPCYTLRTSTNEVKKGCGKCPFHTCEECNDHLCNNQDPFYCFGFMNSYRNCNKSDCYIAKIEEKNGDEKINQFHYNCGKCPSGILNLSPYIKTKGLTLQNKIKKINMSNVQCAQCNNKPVCNADTFFESQLFCWEKDFNEWTATKGKRFCKQGLCFVGINKGEKVQGCGKCSDQKSLSKCFNCSNPLCNDETKLPQIKCYQLTSNQRPNDRKAKTCHPSYDSCYIARDIFWRTEQNCGECPTKYENCIKCNHTDLCNEDSLLPLSTTTAGAKTISLVYSTTTSELTKKESTNFIKGTTHRFSSRSSAHINKNENNMLALTLLTLIIYYIF
;
A
#
# COMPACT_ATOMS: atom_id res chain seq x y z
N MET A 1 69.19 -83.85 23.56
CA MET A 1 69.36 -84.33 24.95
C MET A 1 69.55 -83.14 25.87
N LEU A 2 68.84 -83.17 26.99
CA LEU A 2 68.82 -82.20 28.08
C LEU A 2 70.19 -82.11 28.80
N ARG A 3 70.71 -80.90 29.06
CA ARG A 3 71.10 -80.35 30.40
C ARG A 3 72.28 -79.37 30.43
N ARG A 4 72.12 -78.42 31.38
CA ARG A 4 73.11 -77.67 32.20
C ARG A 4 73.82 -76.48 31.53
N PHE A 5 74.14 -75.37 32.18
CA PHE A 5 73.76 -74.64 33.43
C PHE A 5 74.73 -73.41 33.50
N LYS A 6 74.41 -72.39 34.31
CA LYS A 6 75.27 -71.24 34.74
C LYS A 6 75.40 -70.08 33.72
N GLY A 7 75.36 -68.80 34.09
CA GLY A 7 75.26 -68.12 35.39
C GLY A 7 75.45 -66.60 35.24
N PHE A 8 75.42 -65.90 36.38
CA PHE A 8 75.96 -64.55 36.68
C PHE A 8 75.16 -63.23 36.46
N LYS A 9 74.78 -62.67 37.63
CA LYS A 9 74.89 -61.30 38.22
C LYS A 9 74.48 -60.00 37.46
N ILE A 10 73.48 -59.33 38.06
CA ILE A 10 73.36 -57.93 38.57
C ILE A 10 73.99 -56.77 37.75
N TYR A 11 73.18 -55.78 37.31
CA TYR A 11 73.11 -54.38 37.82
C TYR A 11 72.15 -53.47 37.00
N LEU A 12 71.28 -52.75 37.73
CA LEU A 12 70.69 -51.41 37.51
C LEU A 12 70.79 -50.74 36.11
N LYS A 13 69.65 -50.29 35.56
CA LYS A 13 69.32 -48.85 35.29
C LYS A 13 68.13 -48.65 34.33
N ARG A 14 67.44 -47.52 34.56
CA ARG A 14 66.67 -46.68 33.62
C ARG A 14 65.32 -47.22 33.12
N TRP A 15 64.26 -46.73 33.78
CA TRP A 15 63.02 -46.37 33.07
C TRP A 15 63.32 -45.20 32.14
N LEU A 16 63.63 -45.50 30.89
CA LEU A 16 63.43 -44.59 29.76
C LEU A 16 62.15 -45.06 29.08
N ALA A 17 61.06 -44.31 29.27
CA ALA A 17 59.88 -44.45 28.42
C ALA A 17 60.26 -43.90 27.04
N HIS A 18 60.94 -44.72 26.24
CA HIS A 18 61.04 -44.53 24.80
C HIS A 18 59.65 -44.81 24.21
N CYS A 19 59.09 -43.83 23.51
CA CYS A 19 57.94 -44.03 22.63
C CYS A 19 58.33 -45.07 21.57
N TYR A 20 58.03 -46.34 21.83
CA TYR A 20 58.02 -47.40 20.84
C TYR A 20 56.56 -47.62 20.46
N VAL A 21 56.18 -47.23 19.24
CA VAL A 21 54.92 -47.66 18.63
C VAL A 21 55.28 -48.32 17.31
N GLU A 22 55.28 -49.65 17.32
CA GLU A 22 55.16 -50.43 16.09
C GLU A 22 53.73 -50.25 15.55
N HIS A 23 53.64 -49.75 14.32
CA HIS A 23 52.46 -49.66 13.46
C HIS A 23 51.19 -48.90 13.97
N PRO A 24 50.68 -47.91 13.21
CA PRO A 24 49.37 -47.34 13.47
C PRO A 24 48.27 -48.35 13.10
N TYR A 25 47.58 -48.91 14.09
CA TYR A 25 46.39 -49.73 13.86
C TYR A 25 45.21 -48.84 13.45
N LEU A 26 44.71 -49.06 12.23
CA LEU A 26 43.41 -48.57 11.75
C LEU A 26 42.30 -49.43 12.36
N VAL A 27 41.44 -48.84 13.19
CA VAL A 27 40.15 -49.45 13.54
C VAL A 27 39.14 -49.01 12.49
N SER A 28 38.87 -49.84 11.49
CA SER A 28 37.74 -49.65 10.58
C SER A 28 36.78 -50.85 10.67
N LYS A 29 35.53 -50.61 11.09
CA LYS A 29 34.39 -51.47 10.75
C LYS A 29 33.14 -50.61 10.53
N GLY A 30 32.61 -50.70 9.30
CA GLY A 30 31.18 -50.62 9.02
C GLY A 30 30.60 -49.27 8.56
N ALA A 31 30.12 -49.26 7.31
CA ALA A 31 29.03 -48.47 6.72
C ALA A 31 28.88 -46.96 7.06
N PHE A 32 29.13 -46.14 6.03
CA PHE A 32 28.71 -44.74 5.81
C PHE A 32 27.82 -44.09 6.89
N LYS A 33 28.48 -43.42 7.84
CA LYS A 33 28.06 -42.15 8.48
C LYS A 33 29.35 -41.41 8.84
N ASN A 34 29.40 -40.09 8.62
CA ASN A 34 30.52 -39.19 8.92
C ASN A 34 31.17 -39.51 10.29
N LEU A 35 32.21 -40.33 10.29
CA LEU A 35 33.03 -40.63 11.47
C LEU A 35 34.26 -39.73 11.39
N ASN A 36 34.48 -38.95 12.43
CA ASN A 36 35.71 -38.18 12.58
C ASN A 36 36.87 -39.19 12.60
N GLU A 37 37.84 -39.06 11.70
CA GLU A 37 39.05 -39.88 11.69
C GLU A 37 40.10 -39.22 12.61
N PHE A 38 40.64 -39.99 13.56
CA PHE A 38 41.67 -39.53 14.48
C PHE A 38 43.01 -40.16 14.12
N TYR A 39 44.05 -39.32 14.07
CA TYR A 39 45.43 -39.75 13.86
C TYR A 39 46.27 -39.38 15.08
N TYR A 40 47.19 -40.26 15.45
CA TYR A 40 48.10 -40.05 16.57
C TYR A 40 49.53 -40.33 16.12
N ASP A 41 50.47 -39.49 16.56
CA ASP A 41 51.90 -39.64 16.28
C ASP A 41 52.72 -39.04 17.43
N CYS A 42 54.02 -39.32 17.45
CA CYS A 42 54.97 -38.75 18.39
C CYS A 42 55.42 -37.36 17.94
N GLY A 43 55.61 -36.46 18.92
CA GLY A 43 56.16 -35.13 18.67
C GLY A 43 55.14 -34.00 18.80
N LYS A 44 55.47 -32.86 18.21
CA LYS A 44 54.66 -31.64 18.26
C LYS A 44 53.67 -31.60 17.10
N CYS A 45 52.64 -30.77 17.25
CA CYS A 45 51.66 -30.57 16.19
C CYS A 45 52.34 -29.93 14.95
N PRO A 46 52.19 -30.51 13.75
CA PRO A 46 52.95 -30.13 12.56
C PRO A 46 52.50 -28.79 12.00
N VAL A 47 53.42 -27.83 11.88
CA VAL A 47 53.15 -26.44 11.47
C VAL A 47 53.00 -26.24 9.96
N ASN A 48 53.43 -27.20 9.14
CA ASN A 48 53.33 -27.15 7.68
C ASN A 48 53.17 -28.56 7.07
N ASN A 49 52.73 -28.61 5.80
CA ASN A 49 52.40 -29.87 5.10
C ASN A 49 53.65 -30.74 4.83
N GLU A 50 54.86 -30.22 5.01
CA GLU A 50 56.11 -30.93 4.71
C GLU A 50 56.33 -32.14 5.60
N PHE A 51 55.89 -32.08 6.86
CA PHE A 51 56.03 -33.18 7.80
C PHE A 51 55.32 -34.47 7.33
N PHE A 52 54.23 -34.33 6.58
CA PHE A 52 53.43 -35.47 6.09
C PHE A 52 53.84 -35.97 4.72
N LYS A 53 54.76 -35.29 4.01
CA LYS A 53 55.27 -35.76 2.72
C LYS A 53 56.08 -37.06 2.83
N ASN A 54 56.61 -37.35 4.03
CA ASN A 54 57.47 -38.50 4.29
C ASN A 54 56.81 -39.59 5.15
N THR A 55 55.49 -39.55 5.38
CA THR A 55 54.81 -40.60 6.14
C THR A 55 54.69 -41.89 5.31
N SER A 56 54.95 -43.04 5.93
CA SER A 56 54.79 -44.36 5.29
C SER A 56 53.32 -44.73 5.03
N ASN A 57 52.37 -43.94 5.53
CA ASN A 57 50.94 -44.13 5.29
C ASN A 57 50.48 -43.39 4.02
N VAL A 58 50.44 -44.12 2.90
CA VAL A 58 50.07 -43.62 1.56
C VAL A 58 48.65 -43.03 1.50
N SER A 59 47.72 -43.53 2.32
CA SER A 59 46.33 -43.02 2.37
C SER A 59 46.25 -41.67 3.11
N LEU A 60 46.97 -41.56 4.23
CA LEU A 60 47.05 -40.34 5.03
C LEU A 60 47.78 -39.22 4.27
N SER A 61 48.93 -39.52 3.65
CA SER A 61 49.68 -38.55 2.83
C SER A 61 48.82 -38.01 1.69
N LYS A 62 48.09 -38.85 0.96
CA LYS A 62 47.19 -38.41 -0.11
C LYS A 62 46.12 -37.44 0.38
N ARG A 63 45.44 -37.75 1.50
CA ARG A 63 44.40 -36.88 2.09
C ARG A 63 44.96 -35.58 2.67
N LEU A 64 46.15 -35.61 3.29
CA LEU A 64 46.79 -34.45 3.92
C LEU A 64 47.49 -33.53 2.91
N VAL A 65 47.88 -34.05 1.74
CA VAL A 65 48.38 -33.24 0.62
C VAL A 65 47.22 -32.48 -0.04
N GLU A 66 46.03 -33.09 -0.09
CA GLU A 66 44.81 -32.48 -0.63
C GLU A 66 44.12 -31.52 0.36
N THR A 67 44.37 -31.65 1.68
CA THR A 67 43.74 -30.84 2.74
C THR A 67 44.73 -29.82 3.31
N ASN A 68 44.35 -28.53 3.38
CA ASN A 68 45.18 -27.52 4.05
C ASN A 68 45.27 -27.83 5.56
N LEU A 69 46.48 -27.94 6.12
CA LEU A 69 46.71 -28.22 7.55
C LEU A 69 46.06 -27.20 8.49
N SER A 70 45.79 -25.98 8.01
CA SER A 70 45.05 -24.97 8.76
C SER A 70 43.63 -25.40 9.12
N GLY A 71 43.08 -26.44 8.49
CA GLY A 71 41.78 -27.02 8.81
C GLY A 71 41.84 -28.25 9.74
N ILE A 72 43.03 -28.72 10.12
CA ILE A 72 43.21 -29.98 10.86
C ILE A 72 43.49 -29.68 12.32
N GLN A 73 42.57 -30.11 13.17
CA GLN A 73 42.70 -29.96 14.61
C GLN A 73 43.81 -30.86 15.16
N CYS A 74 44.73 -30.27 15.92
CA CYS A 74 45.82 -30.99 16.56
C CYS A 74 46.01 -30.53 18.01
N ALA A 75 46.31 -31.49 18.89
CA ALA A 75 46.62 -31.27 20.29
C ALA A 75 47.89 -32.00 20.70
N GLU A 76 48.74 -31.30 21.43
CA GLU A 76 49.97 -31.86 22.00
C GLU A 76 49.70 -32.37 23.41
N CYS A 77 50.19 -33.57 23.69
CA CYS A 77 50.22 -34.08 25.04
C CYS A 77 51.37 -33.44 25.83
N ASN A 78 51.05 -32.77 26.93
CA ASN A 78 52.05 -32.19 27.84
C ASN A 78 52.69 -33.27 28.73
N ASN A 79 53.48 -34.18 28.14
CA ASN A 79 54.33 -35.17 28.83
C ASN A 79 53.61 -36.25 29.66
N GLY A 80 52.30 -36.45 29.49
CA GLY A 80 51.57 -37.55 30.14
C GLY A 80 51.66 -38.86 29.35
N PRO A 81 51.85 -40.03 29.99
CA PRO A 81 51.78 -41.31 29.29
C PRO A 81 50.35 -41.60 28.79
N LEU A 82 50.23 -42.18 27.58
CA LEU A 82 48.96 -42.66 27.01
C LEU A 82 47.82 -41.61 26.92
N CYS A 83 48.20 -40.37 26.66
CA CYS A 83 47.33 -39.20 26.65
C CYS A 83 46.59 -38.97 25.31
N ASN A 84 47.06 -39.55 24.22
CA ASN A 84 46.64 -39.32 22.82
C ASN A 84 45.33 -40.04 22.46
N THR A 85 44.28 -39.80 23.26
CA THR A 85 42.94 -40.37 23.06
C THR A 85 42.02 -39.40 22.33
N GLU A 86 40.98 -39.91 21.65
CA GLU A 86 39.90 -39.09 21.08
C GLU A 86 39.29 -38.16 22.14
N LYS A 87 38.97 -38.72 23.32
CA LYS A 87 38.44 -37.97 24.47
C LYS A 87 39.38 -36.85 24.92
N PHE A 88 40.70 -37.03 24.81
CA PHE A 88 41.66 -35.97 25.11
C PHE A 88 41.55 -34.83 24.10
N LEU A 89 41.57 -35.15 22.79
CA LEU A 89 41.43 -34.14 21.73
C LEU A 89 40.11 -33.40 21.84
N GLU A 90 39.01 -34.11 22.11
CA GLU A 90 37.67 -33.52 22.18
C GLU A 90 37.49 -32.55 23.34
N LYS A 91 38.19 -32.80 24.45
CA LYS A 91 38.22 -31.95 25.64
C LYS A 91 39.11 -30.71 25.47
N GLN A 92 39.97 -30.68 24.45
CA GLN A 92 40.81 -29.52 24.24
C GLN A 92 39.99 -28.31 23.80
N MET A 93 40.41 -27.14 24.27
CA MET A 93 39.80 -25.88 23.90
C MET A 93 40.31 -25.45 22.53
N PHE A 94 39.50 -25.66 21.50
CA PHE A 94 39.68 -25.06 20.18
C PHE A 94 38.77 -23.84 20.06
N CYS A 95 39.20 -22.83 19.32
CA CYS A 95 38.43 -21.62 19.06
C CYS A 95 37.99 -21.57 17.60
N PHE A 96 36.93 -20.82 17.30
CA PHE A 96 36.71 -20.37 15.93
C PHE A 96 37.76 -19.31 15.57
N GLU A 97 38.22 -19.36 14.32
CA GLU A 97 39.16 -18.40 13.76
C GLU A 97 38.51 -17.70 12.56
N LYS A 98 38.61 -16.38 12.55
CA LYS A 98 38.14 -15.50 11.48
C LYS A 98 38.90 -14.19 11.58
N SER A 99 39.63 -13.81 10.54
CA SER A 99 40.25 -12.48 10.46
C SER A 99 39.25 -11.43 9.96
N GLU A 100 39.62 -10.16 10.05
CA GLU A 100 38.76 -9.04 9.64
C GLU A 100 38.31 -9.12 8.16
N ASN A 101 39.16 -9.67 7.29
CA ASN A 101 38.91 -9.74 5.84
C ASN A 101 38.31 -11.09 5.40
N ASP A 102 38.22 -12.07 6.29
CA ASP A 102 37.71 -13.39 5.94
C ASP A 102 36.18 -13.38 5.90
N THR A 103 35.62 -14.01 4.86
CA THR A 103 34.18 -14.23 4.77
C THR A 103 33.75 -15.40 5.65
N ASN A 104 34.56 -16.47 5.66
CA ASN A 104 34.25 -17.73 6.32
C ASN A 104 34.87 -17.86 7.71
N ILE A 105 34.15 -18.52 8.60
CA ILE A 105 34.64 -18.93 9.91
C ILE A 105 35.25 -20.32 9.76
N ILE A 106 36.48 -20.52 10.25
CA ILE A 106 37.11 -21.83 10.30
C ILE A 106 37.23 -22.33 11.74
N LYS A 107 37.34 -23.64 11.91
CA LYS A 107 37.70 -24.25 13.18
C LYS A 107 39.22 -24.14 13.34
N GLY A 108 39.67 -23.55 14.44
CA GLY A 108 41.10 -23.40 14.71
C GLY A 108 41.81 -24.74 14.75
N ALA A 109 42.99 -24.81 14.12
CA ALA A 109 43.80 -26.02 14.02
C ALA A 109 44.54 -26.37 15.32
N ARG A 110 44.61 -25.45 16.28
CA ARG A 110 45.44 -25.59 17.49
C ARG A 110 44.65 -25.39 18.77
N VAL A 111 45.09 -26.09 19.81
CA VAL A 111 44.58 -25.90 21.17
C VAL A 111 44.92 -24.50 21.65
N CYS A 112 43.89 -23.76 21.99
CA CYS A 112 44.02 -22.48 22.67
C CYS A 112 44.29 -22.72 24.16
N ARG A 113 45.38 -22.17 24.69
CA ARG A 113 45.75 -22.33 26.09
C ARG A 113 45.17 -21.25 27.00
N ASP A 114 44.68 -20.15 26.43
CA ASP A 114 44.18 -18.98 27.17
C ASP A 114 42.65 -18.92 27.23
N LYS A 115 42.04 -18.24 26.25
CA LYS A 115 40.59 -18.05 26.09
C LYS A 115 40.31 -17.93 24.59
N CYS A 116 39.10 -18.26 24.17
CA CYS A 116 38.62 -17.89 22.85
C CYS A 116 38.01 -16.50 22.92
N PHE A 117 38.37 -15.60 21.99
CA PHE A 117 37.77 -14.28 21.88
C PHE A 117 36.94 -14.14 20.62
N VAL A 118 35.89 -13.34 20.71
CA VAL A 118 35.15 -12.80 19.58
C VAL A 118 35.06 -11.30 19.77
N SER A 119 35.30 -10.57 18.70
CA SER A 119 35.28 -9.12 18.72
C SER A 119 34.58 -8.56 17.49
N ARG A 120 33.93 -7.41 17.65
CA ARG A 120 33.34 -6.66 16.53
C ARG A 120 33.86 -5.24 16.53
N ASN A 121 34.44 -4.82 15.41
CA ASN A 121 34.83 -3.43 15.18
C ASN A 121 33.57 -2.58 14.95
N PHE A 122 33.36 -1.51 15.71
CA PHE A 122 32.16 -0.68 15.57
C PHE A 122 32.18 0.26 14.36
N THR A 123 33.36 0.51 13.80
CA THR A 123 33.51 1.35 12.60
C THR A 123 33.14 0.57 11.36
N THR A 124 33.79 -0.58 11.16
CA THR A 124 33.64 -1.43 9.97
C THR A 124 32.51 -2.44 10.10
N GLY A 125 32.21 -2.90 11.32
CA GLY A 125 31.22 -3.95 11.58
C GLY A 125 31.77 -5.37 11.54
N ASN A 126 33.04 -5.52 11.17
CA ASN A 126 33.67 -6.82 10.96
C ASN A 126 33.86 -7.58 12.27
N VAL A 127 33.65 -8.89 12.20
CA VAL A 127 33.82 -9.81 13.32
C VAL A 127 35.16 -10.51 13.20
N THR A 128 35.98 -10.42 14.24
CA THR A 128 37.24 -11.17 14.37
C THR A 128 37.12 -12.18 15.50
N GLN A 129 37.58 -13.40 15.26
CA GLN A 129 37.52 -14.53 16.18
C GLN A 129 38.90 -15.19 16.26
N GLY A 130 39.30 -15.61 17.46
CA GLY A 130 40.53 -16.39 17.60
C GLY A 130 40.83 -16.84 19.03
N CYS A 131 42.05 -17.37 19.21
CA CYS A 131 42.61 -17.66 20.51
C CYS A 131 43.32 -16.42 21.09
N GLY A 132 43.03 -16.08 22.34
CA GLY A 132 43.65 -14.98 23.05
C GLY A 132 42.71 -14.26 24.00
N LYS A 133 43.14 -13.09 24.47
CA LYS A 133 42.35 -12.22 25.34
C LYS A 133 41.78 -11.06 24.54
N CYS A 134 40.70 -10.48 25.03
CA CYS A 134 40.20 -9.22 24.50
C CYS A 134 41.20 -8.09 24.72
N LEU A 135 41.46 -7.33 23.66
CA LEU A 135 42.16 -6.06 23.74
C LEU A 135 41.20 -5.02 24.36
N LYS A 136 41.73 -4.13 25.20
CA LYS A 136 40.97 -2.99 25.73
C LYS A 136 40.97 -1.89 24.66
N ASP A 137 39.90 -1.83 23.88
CA ASP A 137 39.65 -0.77 22.91
C ASP A 137 38.16 -0.41 22.96
N GLU A 138 37.86 0.88 23.13
CA GLU A 138 36.49 1.39 23.18
C GLU A 138 35.76 1.26 21.83
N LYS A 139 36.49 1.13 20.73
CA LYS A 139 35.94 0.96 19.37
C LYS A 139 35.56 -0.49 19.04
N ILE A 140 35.74 -1.41 19.99
CA ILE A 140 35.53 -2.84 19.77
C ILE A 140 34.65 -3.42 20.89
N ASP A 141 33.60 -4.17 20.52
CA ASP A 141 32.96 -5.07 21.48
C ASP A 141 33.76 -6.35 21.52
N CYS A 142 34.25 -6.78 22.68
CA CYS A 142 34.96 -8.05 22.77
C CYS A 142 34.50 -8.88 23.96
N ILE A 143 34.30 -10.18 23.69
CA ILE A 143 33.94 -11.18 24.69
C ILE A 143 34.93 -12.32 24.60
N ALA A 144 35.38 -12.80 25.76
CA ALA A 144 36.26 -13.96 25.87
C ALA A 144 35.60 -15.06 26.70
N CYS A 145 35.84 -16.32 26.34
CA CYS A 145 35.26 -17.50 26.98
C CYS A 145 36.25 -18.68 27.00
N LYS A 146 35.98 -19.70 27.82
CA LYS A 146 36.90 -20.82 28.10
C LYS A 146 36.40 -22.20 27.63
N GLU A 147 35.39 -22.21 26.76
CA GLU A 147 34.78 -23.43 26.24
C GLU A 147 35.19 -23.65 24.78
N ARG A 148 35.12 -24.89 24.32
CA ARG A 148 35.41 -25.22 22.92
C ARG A 148 34.41 -24.51 22.00
N TYR A 149 34.92 -23.80 20.99
CA TYR A 149 34.13 -23.08 19.98
C TYR A 149 33.13 -22.07 20.55
N CYS A 150 33.44 -21.52 21.72
CA CYS A 150 32.52 -20.65 22.44
C CYS A 150 32.47 -19.22 21.90
N ASN A 151 33.38 -18.81 21.03
CA ASN A 151 33.53 -17.44 20.56
C ASN A 151 32.68 -17.16 19.32
N THR A 152 31.37 -17.37 19.37
CA THR A 152 30.44 -17.15 18.25
C THR A 152 30.12 -15.66 18.05
N GLY A 153 29.90 -15.25 16.80
CA GLY A 153 29.72 -13.85 16.37
C GLY A 153 28.48 -13.12 16.94
N ASP A 154 27.51 -13.87 17.43
CA ASP A 154 26.26 -13.39 18.05
C ASP A 154 26.44 -12.95 19.51
N LYS A 155 27.54 -13.34 20.17
CA LYS A 155 27.80 -12.94 21.57
C LYS A 155 28.09 -11.45 21.69
N VAL A 156 28.79 -10.89 20.71
CA VAL A 156 29.09 -9.45 20.62
C VAL A 156 27.89 -8.71 20.05
N ALA A 157 27.64 -7.51 20.58
CA ALA A 157 26.57 -6.66 20.13
C ALA A 157 26.72 -6.33 18.64
N LYS A 158 25.58 -6.31 17.94
CA LYS A 158 25.50 -5.84 16.57
C LYS A 158 25.26 -4.33 16.54
N LEU A 159 25.43 -3.75 15.35
CA LEU A 159 25.11 -2.36 15.09
C LEU A 159 23.86 -2.30 14.24
N CYS A 160 23.04 -1.27 14.49
CA CYS A 160 21.90 -0.94 13.67
C CYS A 160 22.02 0.51 13.20
N TRP A 161 21.47 0.79 12.02
CA TRP A 161 21.33 2.17 11.55
C TRP A 161 20.33 2.94 12.40
N THR A 162 20.56 4.23 12.55
CA THR A 162 19.61 5.21 13.11
C THR A 162 19.36 6.34 12.10
N ASN A 163 18.40 7.21 12.40
CA ASN A 163 17.96 8.27 11.48
C ASN A 163 19.03 9.33 11.15
N LYS A 164 20.08 9.45 11.96
CA LYS A 164 21.11 10.51 11.82
C LYS A 164 22.39 10.04 11.12
N ASN A 165 22.33 8.93 10.38
CA ASN A 165 23.52 8.18 9.94
C ASN A 165 24.44 7.73 11.10
N GLU A 166 23.97 7.84 12.33
CA GLU A 166 24.61 7.28 13.52
C GLU A 166 24.27 5.78 13.62
N LYS A 167 25.09 5.04 14.37
CA LYS A 167 24.89 3.61 14.62
C LYS A 167 24.64 3.39 16.10
N CYS A 168 23.67 2.56 16.45
CA CYS A 168 23.42 2.16 17.83
C CYS A 168 23.89 0.72 18.08
N LYS A 169 24.36 0.43 19.30
CA LYS A 169 24.84 -0.88 19.75
C LYS A 169 23.72 -1.64 20.45
N THR A 170 23.51 -2.90 20.09
CA THR A 170 22.45 -3.70 20.71
C THR A 170 22.68 -5.22 20.61
N LYS A 171 22.10 -5.98 21.55
CA LYS A 171 21.89 -7.43 21.42
C LYS A 171 20.49 -7.77 20.87
N ASN A 172 19.55 -6.84 20.99
CA ASN A 172 18.20 -6.94 20.42
C ASN A 172 18.22 -6.74 18.91
N PRO A 173 17.14 -7.09 18.17
CA PRO A 173 17.03 -6.83 16.73
C PRO A 173 17.31 -5.36 16.34
N CYS A 174 17.66 -5.16 15.09
CA CYS A 174 17.57 -3.85 14.45
C CYS A 174 16.16 -3.69 13.89
N TYR A 175 15.66 -2.46 13.82
CA TYR A 175 14.36 -2.21 13.23
C TYR A 175 14.37 -1.09 12.21
N THR A 176 13.45 -1.18 11.25
CA THR A 176 12.99 -0.07 10.41
C THR A 176 11.48 0.08 10.57
N LEU A 177 11.02 1.29 10.83
CA LEU A 177 9.63 1.67 11.08
C LEU A 177 9.24 2.73 10.04
N ARG A 178 8.03 2.62 9.48
CA ARG A 178 7.45 3.72 8.70
C ARG A 178 6.37 4.42 9.53
N THR A 179 6.45 5.74 9.65
CA THR A 179 5.47 6.57 10.38
C THR A 179 4.21 6.81 9.53
N SER A 180 3.16 7.34 10.16
CA SER A 180 1.97 7.84 9.48
C SER A 180 2.27 8.99 8.51
N THR A 181 3.35 9.74 8.73
CA THR A 181 3.81 10.84 7.85
C THR A 181 4.70 10.38 6.69
N ASN A 182 4.88 9.07 6.49
CA ASN A 182 5.81 8.48 5.52
C ASN A 182 7.31 8.61 5.85
N GLU A 183 7.66 9.01 7.06
CA GLU A 183 9.06 9.02 7.48
C GLU A 183 9.51 7.61 7.80
N VAL A 184 10.74 7.30 7.39
CA VAL A 184 11.41 6.07 7.78
C VAL A 184 12.22 6.35 9.04
N LYS A 185 11.94 5.59 10.10
CA LYS A 185 12.68 5.59 11.35
C LYS A 185 13.44 4.28 11.53
N LYS A 186 14.70 4.34 11.91
CA LYS A 186 15.60 3.21 12.10
C LYS A 186 16.14 3.23 13.53
N GLY A 187 16.36 2.05 14.10
CA GLY A 187 16.95 1.98 15.43
C GLY A 187 17.27 0.57 15.91
N CYS A 188 17.60 0.52 17.21
CA CYS A 188 17.91 -0.69 17.95
C CYS A 188 16.74 -1.07 18.84
N GLY A 189 16.45 -2.38 18.94
CA GLY A 189 15.41 -2.90 19.80
C GLY A 189 14.32 -3.63 19.01
N LYS A 190 13.30 -4.03 19.75
CA LYS A 190 12.09 -4.59 19.16
C LYS A 190 11.27 -3.49 18.49
N CYS A 191 10.46 -3.89 17.53
CA CYS A 191 9.55 -3.01 16.83
C CYS A 191 8.57 -2.36 17.80
N PRO A 192 8.49 -1.02 17.81
CA PRO A 192 7.57 -0.31 18.71
C PRO A 192 6.12 -0.34 18.21
N PHE A 193 5.91 -0.56 16.91
CA PHE A 193 4.60 -0.56 16.26
C PHE A 193 4.52 -1.65 15.19
N HIS A 194 3.32 -1.88 14.65
CA HIS A 194 3.06 -2.91 13.65
C HIS A 194 3.57 -2.56 12.22
N THR A 195 3.80 -1.28 11.90
CA THR A 195 4.44 -0.84 10.64
C THR A 195 5.96 -0.85 10.71
N CYS A 196 6.49 -1.91 11.28
CA CYS A 196 7.90 -2.03 11.57
C CYS A 196 8.39 -3.43 11.19
N GLU A 197 9.62 -3.48 10.70
CA GLU A 197 10.30 -4.71 10.33
C GLU A 197 11.56 -4.85 11.19
N GLU A 198 11.72 -6.03 11.79
CA GLU A 198 12.89 -6.39 12.58
C GLU A 198 13.84 -7.25 11.74
N CYS A 199 15.13 -7.08 11.98
CA CYS A 199 16.15 -7.95 11.42
C CYS A 199 17.25 -8.22 12.45
N ASN A 200 17.80 -9.44 12.41
CA ASN A 200 18.71 -9.92 13.46
C ASN A 200 20.19 -9.75 13.13
N ASP A 201 20.52 -9.39 11.91
CA ASP A 201 21.89 -9.27 11.45
C ASP A 201 22.49 -7.89 11.69
N HIS A 202 23.78 -7.76 11.41
CA HIS A 202 24.50 -6.51 11.54
C HIS A 202 24.12 -5.53 10.42
N LEU A 203 23.75 -4.30 10.78
CA LEU A 203 23.40 -3.21 9.85
C LEU A 203 22.32 -3.61 8.82
N CYS A 204 21.46 -4.55 9.19
CA CYS A 204 20.45 -5.14 8.30
C CYS A 204 19.24 -4.23 8.06
N ASN A 205 19.03 -3.21 8.89
CA ASN A 205 17.90 -2.28 8.79
C ASN A 205 18.18 -1.15 7.76
N ASN A 206 18.82 -1.51 6.64
CA ASN A 206 19.14 -0.58 5.56
C ASN A 206 17.95 -0.38 4.61
N GLN A 207 17.07 -1.37 4.49
CA GLN A 207 15.88 -1.30 3.64
C GLN A 207 14.74 -0.54 4.30
N ASP A 208 13.94 0.10 3.44
CA ASP A 208 12.79 0.89 3.84
C ASP A 208 11.51 0.08 3.56
N PRO A 209 10.76 -0.32 4.60
CA PRO A 209 9.54 -1.10 4.41
C PRO A 209 8.42 -0.21 3.87
N PHE A 210 7.54 -0.77 3.04
CA PHE A 210 6.34 -0.08 2.57
C PHE A 210 5.09 -0.80 3.08
N TYR A 211 4.10 -0.02 3.53
CA TYR A 211 2.86 -0.58 4.05
C TYR A 211 1.65 0.11 3.42
N CYS A 212 0.67 -0.70 3.05
CA CYS A 212 -0.67 -0.24 2.71
C CYS A 212 -1.60 -0.56 3.88
N PHE A 213 -2.32 0.43 4.39
CA PHE A 213 -3.25 0.24 5.51
C PHE A 213 -4.63 -0.10 5.01
N GLY A 214 -5.38 -0.85 5.80
CA GLY A 214 -6.76 -1.17 5.51
C GLY A 214 -7.68 -0.76 6.64
N PHE A 215 -8.90 -1.29 6.55
CA PHE A 215 -9.93 -1.13 7.56
C PHE A 215 -9.42 -1.56 8.95
N MET A 216 -9.79 -0.82 10.00
CA MET A 216 -9.48 -1.12 11.41
C MET A 216 -7.98 -1.35 11.71
N ASN A 217 -7.10 -0.55 11.14
CA ASN A 217 -5.63 -0.66 11.33
C ASN A 217 -5.03 -1.98 10.83
N SER A 218 -5.74 -2.72 9.98
CA SER A 218 -5.09 -3.77 9.20
C SER A 218 -4.01 -3.16 8.30
N TYR A 219 -2.97 -3.92 8.00
CA TYR A 219 -1.89 -3.47 7.13
C TYR A 219 -1.35 -4.63 6.33
N ARG A 220 -0.75 -4.30 5.18
CA ARG A 220 -0.05 -5.25 4.31
C ARG A 220 1.33 -4.70 4.01
N ASN A 221 2.36 -5.52 4.18
CA ASN A 221 3.71 -5.22 3.72
C ASN A 221 3.78 -5.29 2.20
N CYS A 222 4.45 -4.33 1.58
CA CYS A 222 4.52 -4.14 0.15
C CYS A 222 5.97 -3.93 -0.30
N ASN A 223 6.29 -4.39 -1.49
CA ASN A 223 7.61 -4.17 -2.09
C ASN A 223 7.78 -2.74 -2.64
N LYS A 224 6.69 -1.98 -2.75
CA LYS A 224 6.63 -0.63 -3.33
C LYS A 224 5.66 0.25 -2.53
N SER A 225 5.81 1.57 -2.65
CA SER A 225 4.99 2.58 -1.95
C SER A 225 3.57 2.76 -2.50
N ASP A 226 3.27 2.22 -3.68
CA ASP A 226 1.96 2.37 -4.30
C ASP A 226 0.92 1.53 -3.55
N CYS A 227 -0.21 2.15 -3.21
CA CYS A 227 -1.37 1.48 -2.61
C CYS A 227 -2.64 1.83 -3.38
N TYR A 228 -3.62 0.94 -3.34
CA TYR A 228 -4.96 1.25 -3.82
C TYR A 228 -6.04 0.82 -2.83
N ILE A 229 -7.19 1.48 -2.96
CA ILE A 229 -8.45 1.14 -2.31
C ILE A 229 -9.55 1.09 -3.36
N ALA A 230 -10.38 0.06 -3.30
CA ALA A 230 -11.48 -0.17 -4.22
C ALA A 230 -12.77 -0.44 -3.45
N LYS A 231 -13.89 0.13 -3.92
CA LYS A 231 -15.20 -0.07 -3.31
C LYS A 231 -15.95 -1.17 -4.06
N ILE A 232 -16.20 -2.28 -3.38
CA ILE A 232 -16.89 -3.46 -3.93
C ILE A 232 -18.37 -3.36 -3.56
N GLU A 233 -19.20 -3.10 -4.56
CA GLU A 233 -20.66 -3.07 -4.45
C GLU A 233 -21.24 -4.22 -5.30
N GLU A 234 -21.78 -5.25 -4.65
CA GLU A 234 -22.40 -6.41 -5.33
C GLU A 234 -23.73 -6.77 -4.68
N LYS A 235 -24.71 -7.22 -5.49
CA LYS A 235 -26.05 -7.61 -5.00
C LYS A 235 -26.50 -8.93 -5.62
N ASN A 236 -27.17 -9.75 -4.82
CA ASN A 236 -27.85 -10.96 -5.25
C ASN A 236 -29.11 -11.20 -4.41
N GLY A 237 -30.29 -10.91 -4.97
CA GLY A 237 -31.54 -10.91 -4.20
C GLY A 237 -31.48 -9.88 -3.07
N ASP A 238 -31.74 -10.30 -1.84
CA ASP A 238 -31.66 -9.47 -0.63
C ASP A 238 -30.23 -9.34 -0.08
N GLU A 239 -29.30 -10.20 -0.50
CA GLU A 239 -27.91 -10.15 -0.05
C GLU A 239 -27.16 -9.04 -0.83
N LYS A 240 -26.62 -8.06 -0.10
CA LYS A 240 -25.82 -6.96 -0.65
C LYS A 240 -24.47 -6.88 0.06
N ILE A 241 -23.40 -6.75 -0.71
CA ILE A 241 -22.06 -6.43 -0.23
C ILE A 241 -21.76 -4.98 -0.60
N ASN A 242 -21.25 -4.26 0.39
CA ASN A 242 -20.66 -2.95 0.24
C ASN A 242 -19.42 -2.91 1.15
N GLN A 243 -18.25 -3.19 0.59
CA GLN A 243 -17.00 -3.31 1.36
C GLN A 243 -15.83 -2.68 0.61
N PHE A 244 -14.87 -2.17 1.36
CA PHE A 244 -13.62 -1.68 0.79
C PHE A 244 -12.58 -2.79 0.73
N HIS A 245 -11.90 -2.89 -0.41
CA HIS A 245 -10.74 -3.75 -0.60
C HIS A 245 -9.50 -2.88 -0.81
N TYR A 246 -8.43 -3.19 -0.08
CA TYR A 246 -7.16 -2.49 -0.13
C TYR A 246 -6.02 -3.46 -0.45
N ASN A 247 -5.04 -3.00 -1.22
CA ASN A 247 -3.87 -3.81 -1.55
C ASN A 247 -2.69 -2.94 -2.02
N CYS A 248 -1.52 -3.58 -2.15
CA CYS A 248 -0.34 -3.00 -2.76
C CYS A 248 -0.52 -2.79 -4.26
N GLY A 249 0.11 -1.75 -4.78
CA GLY A 249 0.18 -1.42 -6.20
C GLY A 249 -0.87 -0.42 -6.66
N LYS A 250 -1.05 -0.37 -7.98
CA LYS A 250 -2.03 0.48 -8.66
C LYS A 250 -3.37 -0.22 -8.78
N CYS A 251 -4.42 0.55 -9.05
CA CYS A 251 -5.73 0.01 -9.37
C CYS A 251 -5.63 -1.01 -10.52
N PRO A 252 -5.99 -2.28 -10.28
CA PRO A 252 -5.90 -3.33 -11.29
C PRO A 252 -6.96 -3.11 -12.38
N SER A 253 -6.63 -3.52 -13.61
CA SER A 253 -7.55 -3.48 -14.76
C SER A 253 -8.18 -4.85 -15.07
N GLY A 254 -7.67 -5.94 -14.49
CA GLY A 254 -8.07 -7.30 -14.81
C GLY A 254 -9.12 -7.90 -13.87
N ILE A 255 -9.32 -9.21 -14.01
CA ILE A 255 -10.14 -10.00 -13.09
C ILE A 255 -9.35 -10.22 -11.79
N LEU A 256 -9.98 -9.92 -10.66
CA LEU A 256 -9.44 -10.12 -9.33
C LEU A 256 -10.33 -11.08 -8.53
N ASN A 257 -9.71 -12.05 -7.88
CA ASN A 257 -10.39 -12.96 -6.97
C ASN A 257 -10.38 -12.38 -5.55
N LEU A 258 -11.56 -11.94 -5.08
CA LEU A 258 -11.74 -11.36 -3.76
C LEU A 258 -12.33 -12.33 -2.72
N SER A 259 -12.58 -13.60 -3.08
CA SER A 259 -13.13 -14.58 -2.13
C SER A 259 -12.29 -14.83 -0.88
N PRO A 260 -10.95 -14.70 -0.88
CA PRO A 260 -10.17 -14.83 0.35
C PRO A 260 -10.38 -13.67 1.33
N TYR A 261 -10.82 -12.51 0.83
CA TYR A 261 -10.86 -11.25 1.59
C TYR A 261 -12.28 -10.88 2.04
N ILE A 262 -13.30 -11.21 1.22
CA ILE A 262 -14.70 -10.86 1.47
C ILE A 262 -15.47 -12.13 1.84
N LYS A 263 -16.01 -12.16 3.06
CA LYS A 263 -16.85 -13.26 3.55
C LYS A 263 -18.32 -12.99 3.24
N THR A 264 -19.00 -13.96 2.64
CA THR A 264 -20.42 -13.91 2.26
C THR A 264 -21.03 -15.27 2.56
N LYS A 265 -22.34 -15.35 2.85
CA LYS A 265 -23.01 -16.63 3.13
C LYS A 265 -23.55 -17.27 1.84
N GLY A 266 -23.95 -16.46 0.86
CA GLY A 266 -24.46 -16.96 -0.42
C GLY A 266 -23.36 -17.42 -1.40
N LEU A 267 -23.46 -18.68 -1.84
CA LEU A 267 -22.54 -19.29 -2.82
C LEU A 267 -22.50 -18.51 -4.16
N THR A 268 -23.65 -18.02 -4.62
CA THR A 268 -23.77 -17.22 -5.84
C THR A 268 -22.99 -15.90 -5.74
N LEU A 269 -23.11 -15.22 -4.61
CA LEU A 269 -22.41 -13.97 -4.35
C LEU A 269 -20.90 -14.22 -4.17
N GLN A 270 -20.54 -15.32 -3.50
CA GLN A 270 -19.15 -15.79 -3.40
C GLN A 270 -18.52 -16.07 -4.78
N ASN A 271 -19.29 -16.63 -5.72
CA ASN A 271 -18.82 -16.87 -7.09
C ASN A 271 -18.67 -15.57 -7.89
N LYS A 272 -19.54 -14.57 -7.67
CA LYS A 272 -19.36 -13.22 -8.25
C LYS A 272 -18.07 -12.57 -7.77
N ILE A 273 -17.79 -12.59 -6.46
CA ILE A 273 -16.56 -11.99 -5.90
C ILE A 273 -15.26 -12.71 -6.32
N LYS A 274 -15.33 -13.98 -6.75
CA LYS A 274 -14.17 -14.70 -7.31
C LYS A 274 -13.69 -14.16 -8.65
N LYS A 275 -14.58 -13.52 -9.41
CA LYS A 275 -14.32 -13.06 -10.78
C LYS A 275 -14.75 -11.61 -10.97
N ILE A 276 -14.40 -10.74 -10.01
CA ILE A 276 -14.68 -9.31 -10.15
C ILE A 276 -13.77 -8.74 -11.22
N ASN A 277 -14.38 -8.15 -12.25
CA ASN A 277 -13.66 -7.35 -13.22
C ASN A 277 -13.38 -5.97 -12.61
N MET A 278 -12.14 -5.71 -12.25
CA MET A 278 -11.74 -4.45 -11.60
C MET A 278 -11.88 -3.23 -12.51
N SER A 279 -11.98 -3.43 -13.83
CA SER A 279 -12.35 -2.36 -14.76
C SER A 279 -13.79 -1.85 -14.58
N ASN A 280 -14.62 -2.51 -13.78
CA ASN A 280 -15.98 -2.08 -13.46
C ASN A 280 -16.13 -1.62 -11.99
N VAL A 281 -15.03 -1.54 -11.26
CA VAL A 281 -15.02 -1.22 -9.83
C VAL A 281 -14.43 0.17 -9.63
N GLN A 282 -15.07 0.97 -8.77
CA GLN A 282 -14.51 2.25 -8.37
C GLN A 282 -13.22 2.02 -7.57
N CYS A 283 -12.12 2.54 -8.08
CA CYS A 283 -10.81 2.37 -7.46
C CYS A 283 -10.04 3.69 -7.41
N ALA A 284 -9.42 3.93 -6.26
CA ALA A 284 -8.52 5.04 -6.02
C ALA A 284 -7.13 4.50 -5.68
N GLN A 285 -6.12 5.09 -6.31
CA GLN A 285 -4.72 4.81 -6.02
C GLN A 285 -4.13 5.99 -5.28
N CYS A 286 -3.20 5.71 -4.38
CA CYS A 286 -2.47 6.72 -3.66
C CYS A 286 -0.99 6.40 -3.68
N ASN A 287 -0.20 7.39 -4.07
CA ASN A 287 1.22 7.25 -4.32
C ASN A 287 2.00 7.87 -3.17
N ASN A 288 3.06 7.19 -2.73
CA ASN A 288 4.07 7.77 -1.83
C ASN A 288 3.53 8.33 -0.51
N LYS A 289 2.40 7.82 -0.03
CA LYS A 289 1.88 8.10 1.31
C LYS A 289 1.46 6.76 1.91
N PRO A 290 2.01 6.32 3.05
CA PRO A 290 1.44 5.21 3.79
C PRO A 290 0.10 5.69 4.33
N VAL A 291 -0.78 4.76 4.67
CA VAL A 291 -2.08 5.09 5.26
C VAL A 291 -3.05 5.83 4.34
N CYS A 292 -2.73 5.99 3.06
CA CYS A 292 -3.58 6.73 2.13
C CYS A 292 -4.77 5.92 1.65
N ASN A 293 -4.74 4.60 1.72
CA ASN A 293 -5.81 3.73 1.23
C ASN A 293 -6.84 3.43 2.33
N ALA A 294 -7.26 4.48 3.05
CA ALA A 294 -8.33 4.46 4.03
C ALA A 294 -9.68 4.82 3.39
N ASP A 295 -10.78 4.42 4.03
CA ASP A 295 -12.15 4.68 3.57
C ASP A 295 -12.39 6.19 3.39
N THR A 296 -11.91 7.02 4.33
CA THR A 296 -12.00 8.49 4.26
C THR A 296 -11.26 9.08 3.06
N PHE A 297 -10.11 8.49 2.69
CA PHE A 297 -9.42 8.89 1.47
C PHE A 297 -10.25 8.55 0.24
N PHE A 298 -10.80 7.33 0.16
CA PHE A 298 -11.66 6.93 -0.96
C PHE A 298 -12.87 7.85 -1.07
N GLU A 299 -13.55 8.15 0.03
CA GLU A 299 -14.73 9.02 0.08
C GLU A 299 -14.41 10.46 -0.32
N SER A 300 -13.19 10.95 -0.04
CA SER A 300 -12.73 12.25 -0.51
C SER A 300 -12.41 12.29 -2.01
N GLN A 301 -12.33 11.14 -2.68
CA GLN A 301 -12.04 11.11 -4.10
C GLN A 301 -13.25 11.52 -4.93
N LEU A 302 -13.00 12.35 -5.94
CA LEU A 302 -14.02 12.78 -6.88
C LEU A 302 -14.28 11.69 -7.93
N PHE A 303 -15.42 11.00 -7.84
CA PHE A 303 -15.90 10.13 -8.92
C PHE A 303 -17.02 10.84 -9.67
N CYS A 304 -16.95 10.88 -11.00
CA CYS A 304 -17.96 11.52 -11.86
C CYS A 304 -18.91 10.48 -12.45
N TRP A 305 -20.10 10.86 -12.92
CA TRP A 305 -20.82 10.05 -13.89
C TRP A 305 -20.09 10.03 -15.22
N GLU A 306 -20.02 8.87 -15.86
CA GLU A 306 -19.42 8.66 -17.18
C GLU A 306 -20.51 8.17 -18.15
N LYS A 307 -20.60 8.83 -19.31
CA LYS A 307 -21.52 8.49 -20.40
C LYS A 307 -20.92 8.95 -21.73
N ASP A 308 -20.60 7.99 -22.59
CA ASP A 308 -20.06 8.26 -23.93
C ASP A 308 -21.16 8.44 -25.00
N PHE A 309 -20.78 8.92 -26.18
CA PHE A 309 -21.62 9.33 -27.33
C PHE A 309 -22.42 8.18 -28.00
N ASN A 310 -22.62 7.04 -27.36
CA ASN A 310 -23.47 5.95 -27.84
C ASN A 310 -24.07 5.13 -26.68
N GLU A 311 -23.88 5.58 -25.44
CA GLU A 311 -24.33 4.85 -24.26
C GLU A 311 -25.68 5.37 -23.80
N TRP A 312 -26.62 4.46 -23.59
CA TRP A 312 -27.97 4.81 -23.16
C TRP A 312 -28.03 5.25 -21.69
N THR A 313 -27.16 4.69 -20.85
CA THR A 313 -27.19 4.86 -19.39
C THR A 313 -25.86 5.38 -18.87
N ALA A 314 -25.91 6.42 -18.04
CA ALA A 314 -24.73 6.87 -17.33
C ALA A 314 -24.26 5.82 -16.31
N THR A 315 -22.96 5.64 -16.19
CA THR A 315 -22.35 4.74 -15.21
C THR A 315 -21.50 5.53 -14.21
N LYS A 316 -21.34 5.00 -12.99
CA LYS A 316 -20.44 5.62 -12.02
C LYS A 316 -19.01 5.52 -12.55
N GLY A 317 -18.29 6.64 -12.57
CA GLY A 317 -16.91 6.70 -12.99
C GLY A 317 -16.06 5.75 -12.16
N LYS A 318 -15.29 4.93 -12.89
CA LYS A 318 -14.52 3.81 -12.32
C LYS A 318 -13.20 4.29 -11.72
N ARG A 319 -12.67 5.40 -12.23
CA ARG A 319 -11.45 6.04 -11.73
C ARG A 319 -11.78 7.40 -11.17
N PHE A 320 -11.04 7.80 -10.14
CA PHE A 320 -11.19 9.14 -9.61
C PHE A 320 -10.73 10.19 -10.63
N CYS A 321 -11.41 11.32 -10.60
CA CYS A 321 -11.18 12.43 -11.50
C CYS A 321 -10.01 13.29 -11.00
N LYS A 322 -8.82 13.04 -11.55
CA LYS A 322 -7.59 13.79 -11.22
C LYS A 322 -7.69 15.28 -11.47
N GLN A 323 -8.50 15.71 -12.43
CA GLN A 323 -8.67 17.11 -12.81
C GLN A 323 -9.52 17.91 -11.81
N GLY A 324 -10.17 17.22 -10.84
CA GLY A 324 -10.92 17.85 -9.75
C GLY A 324 -12.27 18.45 -10.16
N LEU A 325 -12.75 18.17 -11.38
CA LEU A 325 -14.06 18.62 -11.87
C LEU A 325 -14.74 17.53 -12.69
N CYS A 326 -16.05 17.40 -12.52
CA CYS A 326 -16.92 16.60 -13.37
C CYS A 326 -17.66 17.52 -14.33
N PHE A 327 -17.97 17.02 -15.53
CA PHE A 327 -18.79 17.73 -16.51
C PHE A 327 -19.99 16.89 -16.96
N VAL A 328 -21.06 17.59 -17.32
CA VAL A 328 -22.21 17.07 -18.08
C VAL A 328 -22.48 18.03 -19.23
N GLY A 329 -22.72 17.51 -20.43
CA GLY A 329 -22.93 18.33 -21.60
C GLY A 329 -23.72 17.66 -22.71
N ILE A 330 -23.97 18.41 -23.77
CA ILE A 330 -24.63 17.94 -25.00
C ILE A 330 -23.60 17.96 -26.13
N ASN A 331 -23.40 16.81 -26.77
CA ASN A 331 -22.58 16.67 -27.98
C ASN A 331 -23.49 16.15 -29.09
N LYS A 332 -23.60 16.86 -30.24
CA LYS A 332 -24.46 16.48 -31.38
C LYS A 332 -25.88 16.01 -31.00
N GLY A 333 -26.50 16.66 -30.01
CA GLY A 333 -27.85 16.32 -29.55
C GLY A 333 -27.93 15.24 -28.46
N GLU A 334 -26.83 14.53 -28.18
CA GLU A 334 -26.76 13.49 -27.17
C GLU A 334 -26.08 13.98 -25.88
N LYS A 335 -26.49 13.39 -24.75
CA LYS A 335 -25.92 13.71 -23.44
C LYS A 335 -24.60 12.97 -23.25
N VAL A 336 -23.57 13.69 -22.84
CA VAL A 336 -22.26 13.13 -22.47
C VAL A 336 -21.85 13.63 -21.10
N GLN A 337 -21.20 12.76 -20.32
CA GLN A 337 -20.80 13.02 -18.94
C GLN A 337 -19.41 12.43 -18.71
N GLY A 338 -18.59 13.10 -17.90
CA GLY A 338 -17.30 12.54 -17.55
C GLY A 338 -16.48 13.39 -16.57
N CYS A 339 -15.23 12.98 -16.42
CA CYS A 339 -14.21 13.73 -15.70
C CYS A 339 -13.60 14.81 -16.61
N GLY A 340 -13.39 16.01 -16.05
CA GLY A 340 -12.75 17.13 -16.71
C GLY A 340 -13.58 18.40 -16.65
N LYS A 341 -13.14 19.40 -17.43
CA LYS A 341 -13.81 20.70 -17.53
C LYS A 341 -14.50 20.85 -18.86
N CYS A 342 -15.63 21.56 -18.87
CA CYS A 342 -16.30 21.99 -20.09
C CYS A 342 -15.40 22.74 -21.07
N SER A 343 -14.46 23.56 -20.57
CA SER A 343 -13.51 24.32 -21.39
C SER A 343 -12.66 23.43 -22.29
N ASP A 344 -12.43 22.18 -21.88
CA ASP A 344 -11.55 21.25 -22.55
C ASP A 344 -12.31 20.47 -23.64
N GLN A 345 -13.65 20.55 -23.64
CA GLN A 345 -14.55 19.77 -24.48
C GLN A 345 -15.12 20.62 -25.61
N LYS A 346 -14.33 20.83 -26.67
CA LYS A 346 -14.66 21.72 -27.80
C LYS A 346 -15.92 21.33 -28.59
N SER A 347 -16.38 20.09 -28.46
CA SER A 347 -17.54 19.56 -29.20
C SER A 347 -18.88 19.72 -28.48
N LEU A 348 -18.91 20.31 -27.28
CA LEU A 348 -20.14 20.44 -26.49
C LEU A 348 -20.88 21.73 -26.82
N SER A 349 -22.16 21.63 -27.16
CA SER A 349 -23.04 22.79 -27.39
C SER A 349 -23.55 23.40 -26.09
N LYS A 350 -23.72 22.57 -25.06
CA LYS A 350 -24.04 22.98 -23.68
C LYS A 350 -23.19 22.18 -22.72
N CYS A 351 -22.75 22.80 -21.64
CA CYS A 351 -21.97 22.10 -20.63
C CYS A 351 -22.09 22.75 -19.25
N PHE A 352 -22.03 21.92 -18.21
CA PHE A 352 -22.03 22.32 -16.81
C PHE A 352 -20.90 21.59 -16.06
N ASN A 353 -20.17 22.33 -15.23
CA ASN A 353 -19.10 21.81 -14.38
C ASN A 353 -19.56 21.72 -12.93
N CYS A 354 -19.03 20.74 -12.19
CA CYS A 354 -19.22 20.66 -10.74
C CYS A 354 -18.08 19.89 -10.05
N SER A 355 -17.95 20.10 -8.74
CA SER A 355 -16.78 19.65 -7.96
C SER A 355 -17.09 18.56 -6.92
N ASN A 356 -18.35 18.13 -6.80
CA ASN A 356 -18.75 17.11 -5.82
C ASN A 356 -18.83 15.72 -6.47
N PRO A 357 -18.62 14.61 -5.74
CA PRO A 357 -18.80 13.27 -6.29
C PRO A 357 -20.19 13.09 -6.91
N LEU A 358 -20.23 12.53 -8.12
CA LEU A 358 -21.44 12.19 -8.87
C LEU A 358 -22.39 13.38 -9.10
N CYS A 359 -21.84 14.61 -9.10
CA CYS A 359 -22.60 15.84 -9.22
C CYS A 359 -23.06 16.17 -10.63
N ASN A 360 -22.43 15.59 -11.64
CA ASN A 360 -22.67 15.87 -13.06
C ASN A 360 -23.88 15.08 -13.58
N ASP A 361 -24.97 15.09 -12.81
CA ASP A 361 -26.21 14.42 -13.17
C ASP A 361 -26.97 15.18 -14.27
N GLU A 362 -27.93 14.51 -14.91
CA GLU A 362 -28.65 15.05 -16.07
C GLU A 362 -29.56 16.24 -15.74
N THR A 363 -29.92 16.46 -14.47
CA THR A 363 -30.78 17.56 -14.02
C THR A 363 -30.04 18.89 -13.95
N LYS A 364 -28.69 18.86 -14.03
CA LYS A 364 -27.85 20.06 -13.95
C LYS A 364 -27.77 20.83 -15.26
N LEU A 365 -28.17 20.24 -16.38
CA LEU A 365 -28.24 20.96 -17.64
C LEU A 365 -29.46 21.89 -17.63
N PRO A 366 -29.29 23.19 -17.97
CA PRO A 366 -30.41 24.12 -18.04
C PRO A 366 -31.42 23.63 -19.09
N GLN A 367 -32.66 23.46 -18.63
CA GLN A 367 -33.81 23.11 -19.45
C GLN A 367 -34.69 24.34 -19.61
N ILE A 368 -35.16 24.59 -20.83
CA ILE A 368 -36.17 25.60 -21.11
C ILE A 368 -37.56 24.97 -21.06
N LYS A 369 -38.58 25.79 -20.81
CA LYS A 369 -39.99 25.42 -20.89
C LYS A 369 -40.61 26.09 -22.11
N CYS A 370 -41.32 25.32 -22.94
CA CYS A 370 -42.07 25.84 -24.08
C CYS A 370 -43.55 25.55 -23.92
N TYR A 371 -44.42 26.34 -24.55
CA TYR A 371 -45.80 25.94 -24.72
C TYR A 371 -45.88 24.76 -25.71
N GLN A 372 -46.73 23.79 -25.39
CA GLN A 372 -47.12 22.72 -26.31
C GLN A 372 -48.64 22.66 -26.38
N LEU A 373 -49.16 22.56 -27.60
CA LEU A 373 -50.58 22.28 -27.85
C LEU A 373 -50.85 20.78 -27.65
N THR A 374 -51.77 20.47 -26.74
CA THR A 374 -52.25 19.08 -26.57
C THR A 374 -53.20 18.72 -27.70
N SER A 375 -52.87 17.65 -28.44
CA SER A 375 -53.57 17.28 -29.69
C SER A 375 -55.06 16.93 -29.54
N ASN A 376 -55.59 16.75 -28.32
CA ASN A 376 -56.84 16.03 -28.17
C ASN A 376 -58.06 16.79 -27.64
N GLN A 377 -57.96 17.91 -26.92
CA GLN A 377 -59.18 18.58 -26.44
C GLN A 377 -58.95 20.09 -26.30
N ARG A 378 -59.55 20.86 -27.21
CA ARG A 378 -59.62 22.33 -27.29
C ARG A 378 -58.34 23.05 -27.79
N PRO A 379 -58.43 23.89 -28.84
CA PRO A 379 -57.30 24.64 -29.41
C PRO A 379 -56.61 25.64 -28.47
N ASN A 380 -57.16 25.89 -27.28
CA ASN A 380 -56.78 27.02 -26.42
C ASN A 380 -56.05 26.63 -25.13
N ASP A 381 -55.90 25.34 -24.83
CA ASP A 381 -55.24 24.91 -23.59
C ASP A 381 -53.73 24.75 -23.82
N ARG A 382 -52.99 25.86 -23.67
CA ARG A 382 -51.52 25.87 -23.70
C ARG A 382 -50.97 25.25 -22.41
N LYS A 383 -50.25 24.13 -22.51
CA LYS A 383 -49.51 23.56 -21.37
C LYS A 383 -48.03 23.86 -21.50
N ALA A 384 -47.43 24.36 -20.43
CA ALA A 384 -45.99 24.47 -20.31
C ALA A 384 -45.38 23.06 -20.27
N LYS A 385 -44.44 22.80 -21.17
CA LYS A 385 -43.67 21.56 -21.24
C LYS A 385 -42.19 21.87 -21.12
N THR A 386 -41.52 21.14 -20.24
CA THR A 386 -40.07 21.16 -20.15
C THR A 386 -39.46 20.46 -21.36
N CYS A 387 -38.56 21.15 -22.05
CA CYS A 387 -37.88 20.63 -23.23
C CYS A 387 -36.74 19.69 -22.87
N HIS A 388 -36.40 18.81 -23.81
CA HIS A 388 -35.18 18.02 -23.71
C HIS A 388 -33.97 18.97 -23.64
N PRO A 389 -32.94 18.70 -22.79
CA PRO A 389 -31.78 19.59 -22.62
C PRO A 389 -31.02 19.95 -23.90
N SER A 390 -31.17 19.14 -24.96
CA SER A 390 -30.58 19.43 -26.28
C SER A 390 -31.17 20.67 -26.96
N TYR A 391 -32.39 21.07 -26.60
CA TYR A 391 -33.05 22.26 -27.15
C TYR A 391 -32.78 23.48 -26.28
N ASP A 392 -32.46 24.61 -26.92
CA ASP A 392 -32.21 25.91 -26.30
C ASP A 392 -33.22 26.99 -26.73
N SER A 393 -34.19 26.60 -27.55
CA SER A 393 -35.25 27.47 -28.05
C SER A 393 -36.61 26.79 -28.06
N CYS A 394 -37.65 27.60 -28.14
CA CYS A 394 -38.99 27.19 -28.52
C CYS A 394 -39.26 27.60 -29.96
N TYR A 395 -40.16 26.91 -30.64
CA TYR A 395 -40.73 27.40 -31.89
C TYR A 395 -42.25 27.46 -31.83
N ILE A 396 -42.79 28.35 -32.64
CA ILE A 396 -44.19 28.37 -33.03
C ILE A 396 -44.27 28.41 -34.56
N ALA A 397 -45.16 27.61 -35.13
CA ALA A 397 -45.34 27.51 -36.56
C ALA A 397 -46.82 27.42 -36.93
N ARG A 398 -47.15 27.71 -38.19
CA ARG A 398 -48.44 27.32 -38.79
C ARG A 398 -48.22 26.25 -39.84
N ASP A 399 -49.05 25.20 -39.79
CA ASP A 399 -49.10 24.21 -40.85
C ASP A 399 -49.87 24.74 -42.08
N ILE A 400 -49.89 23.94 -43.16
CA ILE A 400 -50.60 24.27 -44.42
C ILE A 400 -52.13 24.45 -44.24
N PHE A 401 -52.68 24.02 -43.09
CA PHE A 401 -54.08 24.17 -42.73
C PHE A 401 -54.30 25.31 -41.73
N TRP A 402 -53.32 26.20 -41.55
CA TRP A 402 -53.35 27.32 -40.62
C TRP A 402 -53.48 26.92 -39.14
N ARG A 403 -53.19 25.66 -38.80
CA ARG A 403 -53.17 25.22 -37.41
C ARG A 403 -51.84 25.62 -36.78
N THR A 404 -51.90 26.27 -35.63
CA THR A 404 -50.73 26.59 -34.84
C THR A 404 -50.10 25.30 -34.30
N GLU A 405 -48.78 25.17 -34.40
CA GLU A 405 -47.98 24.18 -33.71
C GLU A 405 -46.94 24.89 -32.84
N GLN A 406 -46.80 24.44 -31.60
CA GLN A 406 -45.85 24.98 -30.63
C GLN A 406 -45.04 23.82 -30.05
N ASN A 407 -43.72 23.92 -30.09
CA ASN A 407 -42.86 22.85 -29.57
C ASN A 407 -41.46 23.36 -29.20
N CYS A 408 -40.65 22.43 -28.70
CA CYS A 408 -39.23 22.65 -28.39
C CYS A 408 -38.38 22.59 -29.67
N GLY A 409 -37.37 23.45 -29.76
CA GLY A 409 -36.29 23.37 -30.73
C GLY A 409 -36.34 24.41 -31.86
N GLU A 410 -35.64 24.08 -32.94
CA GLU A 410 -35.56 24.86 -34.17
C GLU A 410 -36.84 24.74 -34.98
N CYS A 411 -37.07 25.72 -35.85
CA CYS A 411 -38.15 25.68 -36.82
C CYS A 411 -37.97 24.50 -37.80
N PRO A 412 -38.93 23.56 -37.85
CA PRO A 412 -38.93 22.51 -38.88
C PRO A 412 -39.04 23.12 -40.28
N THR A 413 -38.24 22.64 -41.22
CA THR A 413 -38.22 23.12 -42.62
C THR A 413 -39.54 22.94 -43.38
N LYS A 414 -40.43 22.08 -42.87
CA LYS A 414 -41.78 21.86 -43.43
C LYS A 414 -42.74 23.04 -43.18
N TYR A 415 -42.38 23.99 -42.32
CA TYR A 415 -43.22 25.14 -42.01
C TYR A 415 -42.67 26.40 -42.66
N GLU A 416 -43.43 26.99 -43.60
CA GLU A 416 -43.09 28.28 -44.21
C GLU A 416 -43.27 29.45 -43.22
N ASN A 417 -44.24 29.32 -42.31
CA ASN A 417 -44.52 30.32 -41.27
C ASN A 417 -44.09 29.79 -39.91
N CYS A 418 -42.80 29.85 -39.61
CA CYS A 418 -42.25 29.44 -38.31
C CYS A 418 -41.36 30.51 -37.69
N ILE A 419 -41.51 30.71 -36.39
CA ILE A 419 -40.70 31.62 -35.59
C ILE A 419 -40.04 30.84 -34.47
N LYS A 420 -38.72 30.96 -34.44
CA LYS A 420 -37.88 30.48 -33.35
C LYS A 420 -37.72 31.58 -32.32
N CYS A 421 -37.86 31.22 -31.06
CA CYS A 421 -37.66 32.11 -29.93
C CYS A 421 -36.48 31.60 -29.12
N ASN A 422 -35.37 32.34 -29.13
CA ASN A 422 -34.12 31.95 -28.49
C ASN A 422 -34.13 32.32 -27.00
N HIS A 423 -33.70 31.39 -26.15
CA HIS A 423 -33.31 31.66 -24.75
C HIS A 423 -34.36 32.28 -23.83
N THR A 424 -35.64 32.20 -24.19
CA THR A 424 -36.76 32.65 -23.35
C THR A 424 -37.71 31.48 -23.09
N ASP A 425 -38.13 31.30 -21.84
CA ASP A 425 -39.16 30.32 -21.52
C ASP A 425 -40.53 30.83 -21.97
N LEU A 426 -41.37 29.91 -22.46
CA LEU A 426 -42.78 30.14 -22.76
C LEU A 426 -43.01 31.30 -23.76
N CYS A 427 -42.05 31.49 -24.64
CA CYS A 427 -42.04 32.61 -25.58
C CYS A 427 -42.68 32.29 -26.92
N ASN A 428 -43.05 31.04 -27.18
CA ASN A 428 -43.62 30.61 -28.46
C ASN A 428 -45.14 30.84 -28.53
N GLU A 429 -45.56 32.11 -28.45
CA GLU A 429 -46.97 32.51 -28.49
C GLU A 429 -47.47 32.89 -29.90
N ASP A 430 -48.77 32.67 -30.17
CA ASP A 430 -49.42 32.96 -31.46
C ASP A 430 -49.30 34.42 -31.90
N SER A 431 -49.15 35.35 -30.95
CA SER A 431 -48.93 36.78 -31.20
C SER A 431 -47.65 37.06 -31.98
N LEU A 432 -46.70 36.12 -31.97
CA LEU A 432 -45.45 36.26 -32.71
C LEU A 432 -45.61 35.98 -34.20
N LEU A 433 -46.56 35.13 -34.60
CA LEU A 433 -46.72 34.74 -36.00
C LEU A 433 -47.18 35.93 -36.88
N PRO A 434 -46.65 36.08 -38.11
CA PRO A 434 -47.05 37.18 -38.98
C PRO A 434 -48.55 37.10 -39.31
N LEU A 435 -49.25 38.23 -39.21
CA LEU A 435 -50.61 38.37 -39.71
C LEU A 435 -50.59 38.22 -41.23
N SER A 436 -51.28 37.21 -41.76
CA SER A 436 -51.32 36.95 -43.20
C SER A 436 -52.14 38.02 -43.89
N THR A 437 -51.45 38.99 -44.49
CA THR A 437 -52.04 39.90 -45.46
C THR A 437 -52.15 39.20 -46.80
N THR A 438 -53.21 38.41 -46.96
CA THR A 438 -53.67 37.98 -48.30
C THR A 438 -55.18 38.19 -48.37
N THR A 439 -55.57 39.46 -48.54
CA THR A 439 -56.75 39.78 -49.31
C THR A 439 -56.26 40.30 -50.65
N ALA A 440 -56.82 39.72 -51.71
CA ALA A 440 -56.71 40.18 -53.08
C ALA A 440 -56.86 41.71 -53.15
N GLY A 441 -56.14 42.32 -54.09
CA GLY A 441 -56.12 43.75 -54.28
C GLY A 441 -57.52 44.36 -54.33
N ALA A 442 -57.82 45.21 -53.36
CA ALA A 442 -58.69 46.35 -53.53
C ALA A 442 -58.20 47.49 -52.63
N LYS A 443 -57.74 48.55 -53.31
CA LYS A 443 -57.65 49.94 -52.88
C LYS A 443 -57.05 50.23 -51.49
N THR A 444 -55.82 50.74 -51.58
CA THR A 444 -55.22 51.80 -50.77
C THR A 444 -56.23 52.62 -49.94
N ILE A 445 -56.16 52.50 -48.62
CA ILE A 445 -56.32 53.64 -47.71
C ILE A 445 -55.16 53.56 -46.72
N SER A 446 -54.24 54.51 -46.90
CA SER A 446 -53.21 54.86 -45.92
C SER A 446 -53.88 55.34 -44.64
N LEU A 447 -53.47 54.84 -43.48
CA LEU A 447 -53.45 55.68 -42.29
C LEU A 447 -52.09 55.52 -41.59
N VAL A 448 -51.29 56.55 -41.85
CA VAL A 448 -50.06 56.95 -41.17
C VAL A 448 -50.33 57.12 -39.68
N TYR A 449 -49.43 56.65 -38.82
CA TYR A 449 -48.86 57.49 -37.76
C TYR A 449 -47.46 56.94 -37.38
N SER A 450 -46.43 57.70 -37.75
CA SER A 450 -45.19 57.79 -37.00
C SER A 450 -45.21 59.14 -36.28
N THR A 451 -44.87 59.16 -35.00
CA THR A 451 -43.75 59.97 -34.48
C THR A 451 -43.53 59.72 -32.98
N THR A 452 -42.28 59.40 -32.65
CA THR A 452 -41.54 59.63 -31.39
C THR A 452 -41.72 61.07 -30.87
N THR A 453 -41.67 61.41 -29.57
CA THR A 453 -40.48 61.56 -28.68
C THR A 453 -40.98 61.96 -27.27
N SER A 454 -40.56 61.31 -26.17
CA SER A 454 -39.65 61.79 -25.09
C SER A 454 -40.04 63.03 -24.25
N GLU A 455 -40.16 62.86 -22.92
CA GLU A 455 -39.38 63.53 -21.84
C GLU A 455 -40.13 63.53 -20.49
N LEU A 456 -39.47 63.15 -19.40
CA LEU A 456 -39.20 64.04 -18.25
C LEU A 456 -38.43 63.33 -17.12
N THR A 457 -37.43 64.03 -16.63
CA THR A 457 -36.51 63.65 -15.54
C THR A 457 -36.90 64.26 -14.18
N LYS A 458 -36.33 63.64 -13.12
CA LYS A 458 -35.85 64.16 -11.80
C LYS A 458 -36.67 63.90 -10.51
N LYS A 459 -35.99 63.14 -9.62
CA LYS A 459 -35.78 63.21 -8.14
C LYS A 459 -36.63 64.25 -7.37
N GLU A 460 -37.12 64.04 -6.14
CA GLU A 460 -36.42 63.59 -4.92
C GLU A 460 -37.45 63.46 -3.77
N SER A 461 -37.20 62.66 -2.71
CA SER A 461 -37.54 63.07 -1.34
C SER A 461 -36.93 62.14 -0.27
N THR A 462 -36.38 62.76 0.78
CA THR A 462 -35.94 62.15 2.04
C THR A 462 -36.92 62.47 3.17
N ASN A 463 -37.08 61.48 4.06
CA ASN A 463 -37.24 61.58 5.53
C ASN A 463 -38.59 61.94 6.18
N PHE A 464 -38.98 61.02 7.07
CA PHE A 464 -39.26 61.20 8.52
C PHE A 464 -40.71 61.06 9.08
N ILE A 465 -40.80 60.15 10.07
CA ILE A 465 -41.63 60.12 11.31
C ILE A 465 -42.93 59.29 11.39
N LYS A 466 -42.77 58.22 12.20
CA LYS A 466 -43.58 57.65 13.32
C LYS A 466 -45.10 57.40 13.22
N GLY A 467 -45.42 56.20 13.73
CA GLY A 467 -46.61 55.87 14.54
C GLY A 467 -47.70 55.15 13.76
N THR A 468 -48.42 54.13 14.25
CA THR A 468 -48.43 53.45 15.54
C THR A 468 -49.19 52.11 15.37
N THR A 469 -48.77 51.09 16.12
CA THR A 469 -49.48 49.89 16.68
C THR A 469 -50.92 49.51 16.27
N HIS A 470 -51.13 48.20 15.98
CA HIS A 470 -51.97 47.22 16.74
C HIS A 470 -52.00 45.86 15.98
N ARG A 471 -51.40 44.75 16.45
CA ARG A 471 -51.79 43.75 17.50
C ARG A 471 -53.03 42.89 17.19
N PHE A 472 -52.80 41.60 16.92
CA PHE A 472 -53.38 40.38 17.53
C PHE A 472 -52.38 39.24 17.25
N SER A 473 -51.58 38.72 18.20
CA SER A 473 -51.88 37.73 19.28
C SER A 473 -52.59 36.49 18.71
N SER A 474 -52.12 35.25 18.81
CA SER A 474 -51.41 34.47 19.87
C SER A 474 -50.87 33.18 19.18
N ARG A 475 -50.02 32.27 19.71
CA ARG A 475 -49.66 31.81 21.05
C ARG A 475 -48.50 30.78 20.90
N SER A 476 -47.53 30.78 21.82
CA SER A 476 -46.86 29.60 22.45
C SER A 476 -46.11 28.56 21.56
N SER A 477 -44.91 28.02 21.86
CA SER A 477 -44.02 28.02 23.03
C SER A 477 -42.64 27.41 22.68
N ALA A 478 -41.64 27.81 23.48
CA ALA A 478 -40.50 27.01 23.98
C ALA A 478 -39.39 26.48 23.05
N HIS A 479 -38.26 27.18 23.11
CA HIS A 479 -36.91 26.60 23.26
C HIS A 479 -36.86 25.56 24.42
N ILE A 480 -36.29 24.37 24.21
CA ILE A 480 -35.44 23.66 25.20
C ILE A 480 -34.34 22.81 24.50
N ASN A 481 -33.10 23.12 24.91
CA ASN A 481 -31.87 22.34 25.07
C ASN A 481 -31.45 21.16 24.17
N LYS A 482 -30.37 21.46 23.46
CA LYS A 482 -29.21 20.62 23.15
C LYS A 482 -28.47 20.24 24.45
N ASN A 483 -28.89 19.20 25.17
CA ASN A 483 -28.06 18.58 26.23
C ASN A 483 -28.41 17.14 26.68
N GLU A 484 -29.34 16.42 26.04
CA GLU A 484 -29.75 15.08 26.51
C GLU A 484 -28.94 13.90 25.93
N ASN A 485 -28.09 14.11 24.92
CA ASN A 485 -27.36 12.99 24.31
C ASN A 485 -26.11 12.53 25.07
N ASN A 486 -25.64 13.28 26.08
CA ASN A 486 -24.45 12.90 26.86
C ASN A 486 -24.77 12.09 28.12
N MET A 487 -26.01 12.14 28.63
CA MET A 487 -26.38 11.39 29.85
C MET A 487 -26.70 9.92 29.56
N LEU A 488 -27.25 9.63 28.37
CA LEU A 488 -27.53 8.26 27.90
C LEU A 488 -26.26 7.47 27.54
N ALA A 489 -25.22 8.14 27.05
CA ALA A 489 -23.94 7.50 26.75
C ALA A 489 -23.20 7.08 28.03
N LEU A 490 -23.31 7.87 29.11
CA LEU A 490 -22.63 7.58 30.37
C LEU A 490 -23.31 6.46 31.16
N THR A 491 -24.65 6.34 31.11
CA THR A 491 -25.40 5.24 31.74
C THR A 491 -25.22 3.91 31.00
N LEU A 492 -25.09 3.92 29.67
CA LEU A 492 -24.73 2.72 28.92
C LEU A 492 -23.30 2.25 29.23
N LEU A 493 -22.35 3.17 29.40
CA LEU A 493 -20.96 2.82 29.71
C LEU A 493 -20.83 2.22 31.12
N THR A 494 -21.55 2.74 32.10
CA THR A 494 -21.55 2.19 33.47
C THR A 494 -22.25 0.83 33.56
N LEU A 495 -23.33 0.60 32.80
CA LEU A 495 -23.97 -0.72 32.69
C LEU A 495 -23.06 -1.76 32.02
N ILE A 496 -22.28 -1.37 31.01
CA ILE A 496 -21.31 -2.26 30.35
C ILE A 496 -20.16 -2.61 31.29
N ILE A 497 -19.66 -1.65 32.07
CA ILE A 497 -18.58 -1.92 33.04
C ILE A 497 -19.08 -2.83 34.18
N TYR A 498 -20.31 -2.65 34.64
CA TYR A 498 -20.93 -3.49 35.69
C TYR A 498 -21.23 -4.93 35.25
N TYR A 499 -21.29 -5.21 33.94
CA TYR A 499 -21.49 -6.56 33.41
C TYR A 499 -20.18 -7.26 33.01
N ILE A 500 -19.07 -6.52 32.95
CA ILE A 500 -17.75 -7.03 32.55
C ILE A 500 -16.84 -7.30 33.76
N PHE A 501 -17.08 -6.64 34.89
CA PHE A 501 -16.45 -6.88 36.18
C PHE A 501 -17.48 -7.41 37.17
#